data_AF-A0A4Q2E708-F1
#
_entry.id   AF-A0A4Q2E708-F1
#
_cell.length_a   1.000
_cell.length_b   1.000
_cell.length_c   1.000
_cell.angle_alpha   90.00
_cell.angle_beta   90.00
_cell.angle_gamma   90.00
#
_symmetry.space_group_name_H-M   'P 1'
#
loop_
_entity.id
_entity.type
_entity.pdbx_description
1 polymer ?
#
loop_
_entity_poly.entity_id
_entity_poly.type
_entity_poly.pdbx_seq_one_letter_code
_entity_poly.pdbx_strand_id
1 'polypeptide(L)' 'MAKLTLEINTIIPSEEKIREIASQLEDEMHGRPLNAETAFEFTDELKRRVFDLIEIRVAHPAINGK' A
#
# COMPACT_ATOMS: atom_id res chain seq x y z
N MET A 1 -6.71 -33.19 -16.52
CA MET A 1 -7.31 -32.06 -15.77
C MET A 1 -6.32 -30.91 -15.83
N ALA A 2 -6.70 -29.76 -16.38
CA ALA A 2 -5.83 -28.59 -16.38
C ALA A 2 -5.78 -28.03 -14.94
N LYS A 3 -4.59 -27.97 -14.34
CA LYS A 3 -4.40 -27.37 -13.02
C LYS A 3 -4.41 -25.86 -13.22
N LEU A 4 -5.36 -25.15 -12.60
CA LEU A 4 -5.28 -23.69 -12.47
C LEU A 4 -4.09 -23.39 -11.56
N THR A 5 -2.93 -23.15 -12.16
CA THR A 5 -1.80 -22.58 -11.43
C THR A 5 -2.09 -21.10 -11.29
N LEU A 6 -2.44 -20.65 -10.09
CA LEU A 6 -2.60 -19.23 -9.79
C LEU A 6 -1.26 -18.73 -9.27
N GLU A 7 -0.63 -17.80 -9.98
CA GLU A 7 0.52 -17.07 -9.45
C GLU A 7 -0.01 -15.79 -8.79
N ILE A 8 0.12 -15.73 -7.47
CA ILE A 8 -0.22 -14.54 -6.67
C ILE A 8 1.08 -13.81 -6.39
N ASN A 9 1.27 -12.67 -7.04
CA ASN A 9 2.40 -11.77 -6.78
C ASN A 9 1.90 -10.58 -5.98
N THR A 10 2.39 -10.45 -4.74
CA THR A 10 2.06 -9.31 -3.88
C THR A 10 3.21 -8.33 -3.87
N ILE A 11 2.94 -7.07 -4.21
CA ILE A 11 3.86 -5.96 -4.04
C ILE A 11 3.49 -5.26 -2.74
N ILE A 12 4.41 -5.26 -1.78
CA ILE A 12 4.27 -4.57 -0.51
C ILE A 12 5.23 -3.37 -0.54
N PRO A 13 4.81 -2.17 -0.15
CA PRO A 13 5.70 -1.02 -0.09
C PRO A 13 6.87 -1.27 0.88
N SER A 14 8.06 -0.79 0.53
CA SER A 14 9.22 -0.85 1.42
C SER A 14 9.03 0.05 2.63
N GLU A 15 9.78 -0.22 3.71
CA GLU A 15 9.79 0.64 4.89
C GLU A 15 10.21 2.08 4.55
N GLU A 16 11.19 2.24 3.66
CA GLU A 16 11.61 3.55 3.15
C GLU A 16 10.45 4.29 2.48
N LYS A 17 9.66 3.58 1.66
CA LYS A 17 8.49 4.19 1.01
C LYS A 17 7.42 4.62 2.01
N ILE A 18 7.19 3.82 3.05
CA ILE A 18 6.27 4.16 4.12
C ILE A 18 6.75 5.42 4.86
N ARG A 19 8.06 5.54 5.13
CA ARG A 19 8.66 6.72 5.77
C ARG A 19 8.55 7.97 4.92
N GLU A 20 8.76 7.86 3.59
CA GLU A 20 8.54 8.98 2.67
C GLU A 20 7.10 9.50 2.74
N ILE A 21 6.11 8.61 2.74
CA ILE A 21 4.68 8.98 2.82
C ILE A 21 4.37 9.63 4.16
N ALA A 22 4.90 9.09 5.26
CA ALA A 22 4.74 9.68 6.58
C ALA A 22 5.31 11.11 6.63
N SER A 23 6.52 11.33 6.08
CA SER A 23 7.12 12.66 6.01
C SER A 23 6.28 13.65 5.18
N GLN A 24 5.75 13.21 4.02
CA GLN A 24 4.87 14.05 3.20
C GLN A 24 3.58 14.43 3.95
N LEU A 25 3.02 13.48 4.70
CA LEU A 25 1.83 13.72 5.53
C LEU A 25 2.12 14.67 6.69
N GLU A 26 3.29 14.57 7.32
CA GLU A 26 3.72 15.51 8.37
C GLU A 26 3.80 16.94 7.81
N ASP A 27 4.36 17.10 6.60
CA ASP A 27 4.43 18.39 5.91
C ASP A 27 3.04 18.93 5.54
N GLU A 28 2.13 18.08 5.04
CA GLU A 28 0.74 18.46 4.72
C GLU A 28 -0.05 18.91 5.96
N MET A 29 0.25 18.32 7.12
CA MET A 29 -0.38 18.66 8.40
C MET A 29 0.35 19.77 9.15
N HIS A 30 1.38 20.37 8.56
CA HIS A 30 2.15 21.43 9.18
C HIS A 30 1.26 22.59 9.61
N GLY A 31 1.45 23.05 10.86
CA GLY A 31 0.67 24.13 11.46
C GLY A 31 -0.65 23.68 12.11
N ARG A 32 -1.00 22.39 12.05
CA ARG A 32 -2.11 21.83 12.83
C ARG A 32 -1.67 21.56 14.28
N PRO A 33 -2.57 21.71 15.27
CA PRO A 33 -2.24 21.42 16.67
C PRO A 33 -1.91 19.94 16.85
N LEU A 34 -0.90 19.63 17.65
CA LEU A 34 -0.60 18.24 18.02
C LEU A 34 -1.54 17.79 19.14
N ASN A 35 -2.60 17.07 18.79
CA ASN A 35 -3.59 16.54 19.72
C ASN A 35 -4.07 15.14 19.28
N ALA A 36 -4.95 14.53 20.08
CA ALA A 36 -5.42 13.17 19.81
C ALA A 36 -6.18 13.03 18.48
N GLU A 37 -6.93 14.07 18.09
CA GLU A 37 -7.69 14.09 16.84
C GLU A 37 -6.75 14.15 15.64
N THR A 38 -5.79 15.08 15.63
CA THR A 38 -4.83 15.22 14.53
C THR A 38 -3.89 14.02 14.43
N ALA A 39 -3.48 13.43 15.56
CA ALA A 39 -2.72 12.19 15.56
C ALA A 39 -3.52 11.02 14.97
N PHE A 40 -4.81 10.92 15.28
CA PHE A 40 -5.68 9.90 14.71
C PHE A 40 -5.79 10.07 13.19
N GLU A 41 -6.13 11.26 12.71
CA GLU A 41 -6.23 11.57 11.28
C GLU A 41 -4.93 11.27 10.53
N PHE A 42 -3.77 11.66 11.09
CA PHE A 42 -2.47 11.33 10.51
C PHE A 42 -2.31 9.83 10.31
N THR A 43 -2.58 9.04 11.35
CA THR A 43 -2.41 7.58 11.27
C THR A 43 -3.41 6.91 10.34
N ASP A 44 -4.64 7.41 10.26
CA ASP A 44 -5.67 6.88 9.38
C ASP A 44 -5.31 7.14 7.90
N GLU A 45 -4.89 8.36 7.59
CA GLU A 45 -4.47 8.74 6.25
C GLU A 45 -3.18 8.02 5.81
N LEU A 46 -2.21 7.88 6.72
CA LEU A 46 -0.99 7.11 6.46
C LEU A 46 -1.32 5.64 6.13
N LYS A 47 -2.21 5.00 6.91
CA LYS A 47 -2.66 3.63 6.63
C LYS A 47 -3.31 3.55 5.26
N ARG A 48 -4.25 4.45 4.95
CA ARG A 48 -4.95 4.48 3.67
C ARG A 48 -3.97 4.52 2.50
N ARG A 49 -3.03 5.46 2.51
CA ARG A 49 -2.02 5.60 1.45
C ARG A 49 -1.10 4.39 1.34
N VAL A 50 -0.72 3.77 2.46
CA VAL A 50 0.08 2.54 2.45
C VAL A 50 -0.70 1.35 1.88
N PHE A 51 -1.99 1.21 2.20
CA PHE A 51 -2.85 0.17 1.64
C PHE A 51 -3.04 0.31 0.13
N ASP A 52 -3.14 1.54 -0.38
CA ASP A 52 -3.26 1.81 -1.82
C ASP A 52 -2.01 1.39 -2.61
N LEU A 53 -0.86 1.22 -1.95
CA LEU A 53 0.37 0.72 -2.57
C LEU A 53 0.48 -0.80 -2.59
N ILE A 54 -0.39 -1.52 -1.87
CA ILE A 54 -0.37 -2.98 -1.86
C ILE A 54 -1.06 -3.47 -3.13
N GLU A 55 -0.29 -4.08 -4.03
CA GLU A 55 -0.80 -4.64 -5.27
C GLU A 55 -0.79 -6.16 -5.20
N ILE A 56 -1.94 -6.80 -5.41
CA ILE A 56 -2.06 -8.26 -5.55
C ILE A 56 -2.32 -8.58 -7.01
N ARG A 57 -1.29 -9.04 -7.72
CA ARG A 57 -1.40 -9.48 -9.10
C ARG A 57 -1.72 -10.96 -9.15
N VAL A 58 -2.80 -11.31 -9.81
CA VAL A 58 -3.19 -12.70 -10.07
C VAL A 58 -2.93 -13.00 -11.54
N ALA A 59 -1.90 -13.80 -11.83
CA ALA A 59 -1.61 -14.24 -13.18
C ALA A 59 -2.10 -15.68 -13.39
N HIS A 60 -2.77 -15.90 -14.52
CA HIS A 60 -3.00 -17.23 -15.05
C HIS A 60 -1.91 -17.50 -16.09
N PRO A 61 -1.06 -18.53 -15.93
CA PRO A 61 -0.24 -19.01 -17.02
C PRO A 61 -1.22 -19.62 -18.03
N ALA A 62 -1.62 -18.83 -19.02
CA ALA A 62 -2.24 -19.37 -20.21
C ALA A 62 -1.24 -20.40 -20.74
N ILE A 63 -1.63 -21.67 -20.71
CA ILE A 63 -0.92 -22.72 -21.41
C ILE A 63 -1.00 -22.28 -22.87
N ASN A 64 0.09 -21.68 -23.38
CA ASN A 64 0.24 -21.40 -24.80
C ASN A 64 0.27 -22.76 -25.51
N GLY A 65 -0.91 -23.28 -25.78
CA GLY A 65 -1.11 -24.36 -26.72
C GLY A 65 -1.05 -23.79 -28.12
N LYS A 66 0.16 -23.52 -28.61
CA LYS A 66 0.58 -23.67 -30.00
C LYS A 66 2.07 -23.93 -30.06
#